data_AF-A8LJ28-F1
#
_entry.id   AF-A8LJ28-F1
#
_cell.length_a   1.000
_cell.length_b   1.000
_cell.length_c   1.000
_cell.angle_alpha   90.00
_cell.angle_beta   90.00
_cell.angle_gamma   90.00
#
_symmetry.space_group_name_H-M   'P 1'
#
loop_
_entity.id
_entity.type
_entity.pdbx_description
1 polymer ?
#
loop_
_entity_poly.entity_id
_entity_poly.type
_entity_poly.pdbx_seq_one_letter_code
_entity_poly.pdbx_strand_id
1 'polypeptide(L)'
;MADNTTPPGDRIAKVLARAGIASRREAERLIAEGRVAVNGKTVDSPALNVTEADKITFDGTPIAEPEPPRLWRYHKPVGLVTTAKDEKGRETVFDALPADLPRVMSVGRLDLNSEGLLLLTNDGEIKRRLELPTTGWLRRYRVRVKGAPTEDDLAPLRAGIEVEGERFKPMEARLDRLQGANAWLTLGLREGRNREIRRAMGALGLVVNRLIRISYGPFRLGELKPGEVEEIKGRILREQLGLESPEPPVGTAQARPKRGPGRKPGATPGGKPTGKPSRAPNARPGAKPGGKPGAKPDPKPGARAGSARRKAPARPRPERGR
;
A
#
# COMPACT_ATOMS: atom_id res chain seq x y z
N MET A 1 -35.51 -18.65 24.27
CA MET A 1 -34.05 -18.57 24.06
C MET A 1 -33.84 -18.66 22.56
N ALA A 2 -33.41 -17.59 21.90
CA ALA A 2 -33.19 -17.62 20.45
C ALA A 2 -31.88 -18.35 20.18
N ASP A 3 -31.96 -19.48 19.47
CA ASP A 3 -30.81 -20.23 18.97
C ASP A 3 -29.99 -19.31 18.07
N ASN A 4 -28.85 -18.84 18.59
CA ASN A 4 -27.93 -17.96 17.89
C ASN A 4 -26.90 -18.78 17.11
N THR A 5 -27.37 -19.81 16.42
CA THR A 5 -26.52 -20.70 15.63
C THR A 5 -26.19 -19.98 14.32
N THR A 6 -24.96 -19.47 14.22
CA THR A 6 -24.47 -18.87 12.96
C THR A 6 -24.55 -19.96 11.89
N PRO A 7 -25.22 -19.70 10.74
CA PRO A 7 -25.32 -20.71 9.70
C PRO A 7 -23.92 -21.12 9.23
N PRO A 8 -23.66 -22.42 8.99
CA PRO A 8 -22.35 -22.88 8.57
C PRO A 8 -21.93 -22.23 7.24
N GLY A 9 -20.62 -22.07 7.05
CA GLY A 9 -20.03 -21.47 5.86
C GLY A 9 -19.91 -19.94 5.89
N ASP A 10 -19.37 -19.41 4.81
CA ASP A 10 -19.15 -17.98 4.61
C ASP A 10 -20.20 -17.41 3.65
N ARG A 11 -20.62 -16.16 3.87
CA ARG A 11 -21.49 -15.43 2.92
C ARG A 11 -20.86 -15.44 1.52
N ILE A 12 -21.63 -15.79 0.49
CA ILE A 12 -21.13 -15.89 -0.90
C ILE A 12 -20.43 -14.61 -1.38
N ALA A 13 -20.94 -13.42 -1.02
CA ALA A 13 -20.31 -12.14 -1.35
C ALA A 13 -18.91 -11.96 -0.72
N LYS A 14 -18.68 -12.56 0.46
CA LYS A 14 -17.36 -12.60 1.12
C LYS A 14 -16.42 -13.53 0.34
N VAL A 15 -16.91 -14.70 -0.08
CA VAL A 15 -16.12 -15.68 -0.84
C VAL A 15 -15.70 -15.11 -2.20
N LEU A 16 -16.62 -14.51 -2.95
CA LEU A 16 -16.30 -13.83 -4.22
C LEU A 16 -15.28 -12.70 -4.06
N ALA A 17 -15.37 -11.95 -2.96
CA ALA A 17 -14.41 -10.90 -2.68
C ALA A 17 -13.01 -11.43 -2.35
N ARG A 18 -12.92 -12.56 -1.63
CA ARG A 18 -11.65 -13.26 -1.32
C ARG A 18 -11.05 -13.94 -2.55
N ALA A 19 -11.88 -14.44 -3.46
CA ALA A 19 -11.45 -14.97 -4.76
C ALA A 19 -11.02 -13.87 -5.76
N GLY A 20 -11.00 -12.59 -5.35
CA GLY A 20 -10.53 -11.48 -6.17
C GLY A 20 -11.53 -10.97 -7.22
N ILE A 21 -12.73 -11.57 -7.32
CA ILE A 21 -13.73 -11.26 -8.36
C ILE A 21 -14.21 -9.81 -8.28
N ALA A 22 -14.55 -9.35 -7.07
CA ALA A 22 -15.20 -8.05 -6.87
C ALA A 22 -15.04 -7.52 -5.45
N SER A 23 -15.41 -6.25 -5.21
CA SER A 23 -15.62 -5.78 -3.83
C SER A 23 -16.83 -6.48 -3.23
N ARG A 24 -16.98 -6.51 -1.89
CA ARG A 24 -18.14 -7.17 -1.28
C ARG A 24 -19.47 -6.60 -1.76
N ARG A 25 -19.59 -5.28 -1.85
CA ARG A 25 -20.80 -4.60 -2.36
C ARG A 25 -21.02 -4.84 -3.85
N GLU A 26 -19.92 -4.89 -4.60
CA GLU A 26 -19.98 -5.20 -6.02
C GLU A 26 -20.40 -6.66 -6.24
N ALA A 27 -19.89 -7.59 -5.44
CA ALA A 27 -20.30 -8.99 -5.46
C ALA A 27 -21.78 -9.14 -5.14
N GLU A 28 -22.31 -8.39 -4.16
CA GLU A 28 -23.76 -8.34 -3.88
C GLU A 28 -24.57 -7.91 -5.09
N ARG A 29 -24.09 -6.90 -5.85
CA ARG A 29 -24.72 -6.48 -7.10
C ARG A 29 -24.65 -7.56 -8.18
N LEU A 30 -23.48 -8.17 -8.41
CA LEU A 30 -23.30 -9.23 -9.40
C LEU A 30 -24.17 -10.47 -9.12
N ILE A 31 -24.39 -10.78 -7.84
CA ILE A 31 -25.32 -11.83 -7.40
C ILE A 31 -26.76 -11.41 -7.76
N ALA A 32 -27.18 -10.19 -7.42
CA ALA A 32 -28.52 -9.71 -7.77
C ALA A 32 -28.77 -9.64 -9.30
N GLU A 33 -27.72 -9.47 -10.10
CA GLU A 33 -27.75 -9.54 -11.57
C GLU A 33 -27.81 -10.98 -12.13
N GLY A 34 -27.77 -12.01 -11.27
CA GLY A 34 -27.84 -13.41 -11.69
C GLY A 34 -26.56 -13.94 -12.36
N ARG A 35 -25.42 -13.28 -12.16
CA ARG A 35 -24.13 -13.63 -12.78
C ARG A 35 -23.34 -14.68 -12.02
N VAL A 36 -23.83 -15.09 -10.85
CA VAL A 36 -23.17 -16.05 -9.96
C VAL A 36 -24.03 -17.29 -9.83
N ALA A 37 -23.44 -18.47 -9.98
CA ALA A 37 -24.11 -19.73 -9.74
C ALA A 37 -23.34 -20.60 -8.74
N VAL A 38 -24.08 -21.28 -7.87
CA VAL A 38 -23.57 -22.23 -6.88
C VAL A 38 -24.14 -23.60 -7.19
N ASN A 39 -23.27 -24.60 -7.36
CA ASN A 39 -23.63 -25.97 -7.72
C ASN A 39 -24.53 -26.03 -8.97
N GLY A 40 -24.26 -25.16 -9.94
CA GLY A 40 -25.00 -25.07 -11.21
C GLY A 40 -26.33 -24.31 -11.14
N LYS A 41 -26.72 -23.75 -9.98
CA LYS A 41 -27.93 -22.94 -9.84
C LYS A 41 -27.57 -21.47 -9.66
N THR A 42 -28.15 -20.59 -10.47
CA THR A 42 -28.01 -19.14 -10.32
C THR A 42 -28.51 -18.69 -8.96
N VAL A 43 -27.72 -17.84 -8.30
CA VAL A 43 -28.04 -17.24 -7.01
C VAL A 43 -28.35 -15.78 -7.25
N ASP A 44 -29.47 -15.31 -6.70
CA ASP A 44 -29.96 -13.93 -6.78
C ASP A 44 -29.88 -13.20 -5.43
N SER A 45 -29.64 -13.94 -4.33
CA SER A 45 -29.57 -13.41 -2.98
C SER A 45 -28.15 -13.46 -2.40
N PRO A 46 -27.59 -12.33 -1.95
CA PRO A 46 -26.29 -12.31 -1.28
C PRO A 46 -26.31 -12.92 0.14
N ALA A 47 -27.50 -13.32 0.62
CA ALA A 47 -27.65 -13.94 1.93
C ALA A 47 -27.22 -15.43 1.96
N LEU A 48 -26.94 -16.04 0.82
CA LEU A 48 -26.50 -17.44 0.79
C LEU A 48 -25.14 -17.61 1.49
N ASN A 49 -25.05 -18.58 2.40
CA ASN A 49 -23.78 -19.08 2.90
C ASN A 49 -23.33 -20.27 2.06
N VAL A 50 -22.03 -20.32 1.78
CA VAL A 50 -21.37 -21.36 1.00
C VAL A 50 -20.21 -21.93 1.81
N THR A 51 -19.91 -23.19 1.56
CA THR A 51 -18.85 -23.98 2.19
C THR A 51 -17.77 -24.32 1.17
N GLU A 52 -16.66 -24.89 1.62
CA GLU A 52 -15.58 -25.35 0.72
C GLU A 52 -16.03 -26.47 -0.23
N ALA A 53 -17.12 -27.17 0.08
CA ALA A 53 -17.68 -28.21 -0.78
C ALA A 53 -18.47 -27.64 -1.97
N ASP A 54 -18.87 -26.36 -1.92
CA ASP A 54 -19.71 -25.73 -2.92
C ASP A 54 -18.91 -25.28 -4.15
N LYS A 55 -19.41 -25.62 -5.34
CA LYS A 55 -18.81 -25.19 -6.61
C LYS A 55 -19.41 -23.87 -7.04
N ILE A 56 -18.61 -22.80 -6.99
CA ILE A 56 -19.05 -21.45 -7.32
C ILE A 56 -18.51 -21.07 -8.69
N THR A 57 -19.38 -20.51 -9.53
CA THR A 57 -19.06 -20.00 -10.85
C THR A 57 -19.51 -18.54 -10.99
N PHE A 58 -18.73 -17.76 -11.72
CA PHE A 58 -19.04 -16.39 -12.14
C PHE A 58 -19.06 -16.36 -13.66
N ASP A 59 -20.17 -15.94 -14.26
CA ASP A 59 -20.43 -16.00 -15.71
C ASP A 59 -20.07 -17.38 -16.33
N GLY A 60 -20.43 -18.46 -15.63
CA GLY A 60 -20.17 -19.83 -16.07
C GLY A 60 -18.72 -20.33 -15.87
N THR A 61 -17.80 -19.47 -15.42
CA THR A 61 -16.41 -19.84 -15.13
C THR A 61 -16.23 -20.13 -13.64
N PRO A 62 -15.65 -21.28 -13.23
CA PRO A 62 -15.33 -21.55 -11.84
C PRO A 62 -14.45 -20.45 -11.24
N ILE A 63 -14.79 -20.00 -10.03
CA ILE A 63 -13.96 -19.01 -9.33
C ILE A 63 -12.65 -19.67 -8.88
N ALA A 64 -11.57 -18.89 -8.85
CA ALA A 64 -10.31 -19.34 -8.29
C ALA A 64 -10.41 -19.55 -6.78
N GLU A 65 -9.56 -20.43 -6.24
CA GLU A 65 -9.37 -20.53 -4.80
C GLU A 65 -8.87 -19.18 -4.23
N PRO A 66 -9.29 -18.81 -3.01
CA PRO A 66 -8.84 -17.58 -2.39
C PRO A 66 -7.33 -17.62 -2.16
N GLU A 67 -6.66 -16.52 -2.49
CA GLU A 67 -5.24 -16.38 -2.20
C GLU A 67 -4.97 -16.45 -0.69
N PRO A 68 -3.80 -16.97 -0.27
CA PRO A 68 -3.43 -16.97 1.13
C PRO A 68 -3.41 -15.53 1.69
N PRO A 69 -3.76 -15.34 2.98
CA PRO A 69 -3.73 -14.02 3.60
C PRO A 69 -2.33 -13.41 3.58
N ARG A 70 -2.22 -12.22 3.00
CA ARG A 70 -0.98 -11.46 2.82
C ARG A 70 -1.17 -10.03 3.33
N LEU A 71 -0.07 -9.40 3.73
CA LEU A 71 -0.04 -8.02 4.24
C LEU A 71 1.16 -7.29 3.65
N TRP A 72 0.97 -6.05 3.24
CA TRP A 72 2.01 -5.20 2.71
C TRP A 72 2.11 -3.91 3.52
N ARG A 73 3.33 -3.37 3.54
CA ARG A 73 3.62 -2.00 3.98
C ARG A 73 3.68 -1.13 2.73
N TYR A 74 2.93 -0.05 2.72
CA TYR A 74 2.97 0.96 1.68
C TYR A 74 3.35 2.30 2.31
N HIS A 75 4.36 2.96 1.75
CA HIS A 75 4.63 4.35 2.10
C HIS A 75 3.75 5.25 1.24
N LYS A 76 2.53 5.52 1.73
CA LYS A 76 1.59 6.43 1.06
C LYS A 76 2.19 7.84 0.95
N PRO A 77 2.38 8.41 -0.26
CA PRO A 77 2.73 9.81 -0.42
C PRO A 77 1.53 10.73 -0.11
N VAL A 78 1.80 12.03 0.01
CA VAL A 78 0.74 13.06 0.00
C VAL A 78 0.06 13.12 -1.37
N GLY A 79 -1.16 13.65 -1.43
CA GLY A 79 -1.87 13.86 -2.70
C GLY A 79 -2.79 12.71 -3.13
N LEU A 80 -2.67 11.53 -2.50
CA LEU A 80 -3.54 10.38 -2.76
C LEU A 80 -4.68 10.26 -1.74
N VAL A 81 -5.90 9.97 -2.22
CA VAL A 81 -7.06 9.68 -1.36
C VAL A 81 -7.09 8.19 -0.98
N THR A 82 -7.26 7.86 0.29
CA THR A 82 -7.44 6.46 0.72
C THR A 82 -8.90 6.01 0.58
N THR A 83 -9.31 5.72 -0.66
CA THR A 83 -10.61 5.15 -1.05
C THR A 83 -10.46 4.26 -2.27
N ALA A 84 -11.29 3.23 -2.44
CA ALA A 84 -11.28 2.36 -3.62
C ALA A 84 -11.88 3.04 -4.87
N LYS A 85 -12.74 4.06 -4.66
CA LYS A 85 -13.33 4.88 -5.72
C LYS A 85 -13.55 6.28 -5.16
N ASP A 86 -13.05 7.30 -5.85
CA ASP A 86 -13.24 8.70 -5.46
C ASP A 86 -14.32 9.35 -6.34
N GLU A 87 -15.34 9.92 -5.71
CA GLU A 87 -16.46 10.57 -6.43
C GLU A 87 -16.05 11.87 -7.11
N LYS A 88 -14.92 12.48 -6.68
CA LYS A 88 -14.42 13.75 -7.22
C LYS A 88 -13.30 13.56 -8.24
N GLY A 89 -13.07 12.32 -8.68
CA GLY A 89 -12.05 11.98 -9.67
C GLY A 89 -10.61 12.23 -9.21
N ARG A 90 -10.35 12.32 -7.90
CA ARG A 90 -8.99 12.45 -7.37
C ARG A 90 -8.29 11.10 -7.42
N GLU A 91 -6.98 11.15 -7.62
CA GLU A 91 -6.13 9.96 -7.60
C GLU A 91 -6.18 9.29 -6.22
N THR A 92 -6.40 7.97 -6.25
CA THR A 92 -6.51 7.15 -5.05
C THR A 92 -5.20 6.46 -4.73
N VAL A 93 -5.11 5.94 -3.51
CA VAL A 93 -3.97 5.09 -3.13
C VAL A 93 -3.85 3.85 -3.99
N PHE A 94 -4.93 3.34 -4.58
CA PHE A 94 -4.94 2.11 -5.37
C PHE A 94 -4.51 2.36 -6.83
N ASP A 95 -4.80 3.55 -7.36
CA ASP A 95 -4.37 3.95 -8.71
C ASP A 95 -2.84 4.06 -8.82
N ALA A 96 -2.19 4.43 -7.71
CA ALA A 96 -0.73 4.59 -7.63
C ALA A 96 0.03 3.30 -7.23
N LEU A 97 -0.67 2.17 -7.03
CA LEU A 97 0.00 0.91 -6.68
C LEU A 97 0.66 0.26 -7.90
N PRO A 98 1.78 -0.45 -7.71
CA PRO A 98 2.34 -1.32 -8.74
C PRO A 98 1.30 -2.27 -9.34
N ALA A 99 1.32 -2.43 -10.68
CA ALA A 99 0.32 -3.20 -11.42
C ALA A 99 0.38 -4.72 -11.15
N ASP A 100 1.49 -5.20 -10.61
CA ASP A 100 1.73 -6.60 -10.24
C ASP A 100 1.20 -6.97 -8.85
N LEU A 101 0.71 -6.00 -8.06
CA LEU A 101 0.04 -6.29 -6.80
C LEU A 101 -1.32 -6.98 -7.06
N PRO A 102 -1.66 -8.01 -6.27
CA PRO A 102 -3.01 -8.54 -6.29
C PRO A 102 -3.99 -7.49 -5.79
N ARG A 103 -5.28 -7.79 -5.93
CA ARG A 103 -6.33 -6.94 -5.38
C ARG A 103 -6.19 -6.82 -3.86
N VAL A 104 -5.89 -5.62 -3.37
CA VAL A 104 -5.71 -5.33 -1.95
C VAL A 104 -6.71 -4.30 -1.42
N MET A 105 -6.83 -4.26 -0.10
CA MET A 105 -7.62 -3.32 0.69
C MET A 105 -6.71 -2.59 1.67
N SER A 106 -6.98 -1.31 1.94
CA SER A 106 -6.25 -0.56 2.97
C SER A 106 -6.75 -0.91 4.37
N VAL A 107 -5.81 -0.98 5.33
CA VAL A 107 -6.11 -1.06 6.76
C VAL A 107 -6.12 0.35 7.35
N GLY A 108 -7.31 0.80 7.70
CA GLY A 108 -7.58 2.18 8.06
C GLY A 108 -7.35 3.14 6.88
N ARG A 109 -7.18 4.42 7.22
CA ARG A 109 -7.00 5.49 6.24
C ARG A 109 -5.92 6.46 6.69
N LEU A 110 -5.34 7.18 5.73
CA LEU A 110 -4.56 8.39 5.95
C LEU A 110 -5.20 9.52 5.14
N ASP A 111 -5.19 10.74 5.70
CA ASP A 111 -5.72 11.90 5.00
C ASP A 111 -4.93 12.18 3.72
N LEU A 112 -5.55 12.96 2.81
CA LEU A 112 -4.93 13.41 1.56
C LEU A 112 -3.55 14.06 1.78
N ASN A 113 -3.45 14.92 2.80
CA ASN A 113 -2.23 15.67 3.13
C ASN A 113 -1.35 14.98 4.19
N SER A 114 -1.60 13.70 4.44
CA SER A 114 -0.82 12.87 5.36
C SER A 114 -0.11 11.77 4.58
N GLU A 115 1.10 11.42 5.02
CA GLU A 115 1.96 10.44 4.37
C GLU A 115 2.41 9.35 5.36
N GLY A 116 3.18 8.38 4.86
CA GLY A 116 3.80 7.34 5.66
C GLY A 116 3.07 6.00 5.57
N LEU A 117 3.25 5.17 6.59
CA LEU A 117 2.83 3.76 6.59
C LEU A 117 1.32 3.61 6.45
N LEU A 118 0.89 3.03 5.34
CA LEU A 118 -0.44 2.46 5.14
C LEU A 118 -0.27 0.95 4.97
N LEU A 119 -0.99 0.16 5.75
CA LEU A 119 -0.99 -1.29 5.55
C LEU A 119 -2.03 -1.64 4.49
N LEU A 120 -1.69 -2.59 3.62
CA LEU A 120 -2.57 -3.13 2.60
C LEU A 120 -2.70 -4.65 2.81
N THR A 121 -3.85 -5.25 2.55
CA THR A 121 -4.06 -6.71 2.68
C THR A 121 -5.07 -7.20 1.65
N ASN A 122 -4.91 -8.43 1.18
CA ASN A 122 -5.93 -9.13 0.38
C ASN A 122 -7.00 -9.79 1.26
N ASP A 123 -6.82 -9.79 2.59
CA ASP A 123 -7.70 -10.49 3.53
C ASP A 123 -8.54 -9.55 4.41
N GLY A 124 -9.86 -9.72 4.36
CA GLY A 124 -10.81 -8.89 5.09
C GLY A 124 -10.82 -9.12 6.60
N GLU A 125 -10.43 -10.31 7.07
CA GLU A 125 -10.37 -10.64 8.50
C GLU A 125 -9.14 -10.00 9.14
N ILE A 126 -7.98 -10.03 8.46
CA ILE A 126 -6.78 -9.28 8.87
C ILE A 126 -7.09 -7.79 8.95
N LYS A 127 -7.73 -7.23 7.91
CA LYS A 127 -8.16 -5.82 7.91
C LYS A 127 -9.03 -5.53 9.13
N ARG A 128 -10.07 -6.35 9.35
CA ARG A 128 -11.00 -6.15 10.48
C ARG A 128 -10.27 -6.24 11.81
N ARG A 129 -9.43 -7.26 12.02
CA ARG A 129 -8.66 -7.46 13.25
C ARG A 129 -7.76 -6.27 13.57
N LEU A 130 -7.10 -5.70 12.57
CA LEU A 130 -6.23 -4.54 12.75
C LEU A 130 -7.00 -3.23 12.98
N GLU A 131 -8.23 -3.10 12.49
CA GLU A 131 -9.08 -1.90 12.65
C GLU A 131 -9.96 -1.92 13.91
N LEU A 132 -10.18 -3.09 14.51
CA LEU A 132 -11.04 -3.23 15.69
C LEU A 132 -10.57 -2.30 16.83
N PRO A 133 -11.42 -1.39 17.34
CA PRO A 133 -11.03 -0.46 18.39
C PRO A 133 -10.52 -1.16 19.66
N THR A 134 -11.06 -2.35 19.96
CA THR A 134 -10.70 -3.17 21.12
C THR A 134 -9.26 -3.65 21.10
N THR A 135 -8.66 -3.79 19.92
CA THR A 135 -7.23 -4.14 19.81
C THR A 135 -6.30 -3.01 20.23
N GLY A 136 -6.78 -1.75 20.17
CA GLY A 136 -6.05 -0.59 20.65
C GLY A 136 -4.65 -0.41 20.06
N TRP A 137 -4.44 -0.85 18.80
CA TRP A 137 -3.13 -0.78 18.14
C TRP A 137 -2.57 0.64 18.16
N LEU A 138 -1.38 0.77 18.73
CA LEU A 138 -0.68 2.04 18.81
C LEU A 138 -0.18 2.46 17.42
N ARG A 139 -0.63 3.62 16.96
CA ARG A 139 -0.13 4.27 15.74
C ARG A 139 0.81 5.38 16.15
N ARG A 140 2.06 5.32 15.67
CA ARG A 140 3.04 6.38 15.92
C ARG A 140 3.20 7.26 14.69
N TYR A 141 3.32 8.55 14.95
CA TYR A 141 3.43 9.59 13.95
C TYR A 141 4.63 10.47 14.25
N ARG A 142 5.32 10.87 13.19
CA ARG A 142 6.29 11.96 13.22
C ARG A 142 5.61 13.20 12.67
N VAL A 143 5.59 14.27 13.45
CA VAL A 143 4.82 15.47 13.18
C VAL A 143 5.77 16.66 13.13
N ARG A 144 5.69 17.46 12.08
CA ARG A 144 6.36 18.75 12.02
C ARG A 144 5.34 19.85 12.21
N VAL A 145 5.55 20.68 13.21
CA VAL A 145 4.70 21.84 13.52
C VAL A 145 5.45 23.14 13.30
N LYS A 146 4.72 24.20 12.96
CA LYS A 146 5.22 25.59 13.01
C LYS A 146 5.16 26.08 14.46
N GLY A 147 6.24 26.66 14.95
CA GLY A 147 6.39 27.11 16.34
C GLY A 147 7.50 26.37 17.09
N ALA A 148 7.69 26.77 18.34
CA ALA A 148 8.68 26.21 19.25
C ALA A 148 8.01 25.79 20.57
N PRO A 149 7.15 24.75 20.54
CA PRO A 149 6.53 24.23 21.75
C PRO A 149 7.60 23.67 22.71
N THR A 150 7.31 23.78 23.99
CA THR A 150 8.02 23.13 25.09
C THR A 150 7.39 21.78 25.41
N GLU A 151 8.04 20.98 26.26
CA GLU A 151 7.46 19.71 26.72
C GLU A 151 6.19 19.90 27.57
N ASP A 152 6.07 21.04 28.26
CA ASP A 152 4.90 21.38 29.09
C ASP A 152 3.69 21.75 28.23
N ASP A 153 3.91 22.40 27.08
CA ASP A 153 2.84 22.69 26.12
C ASP A 153 2.14 21.42 25.59
N LEU A 154 2.82 20.27 25.66
CA LEU A 154 2.28 18.97 25.24
C LEU A 154 1.53 18.23 26.36
N ALA A 155 1.57 18.71 27.60
CA ALA A 155 0.90 18.08 28.74
C ALA A 155 -0.61 17.86 28.52
N PRO A 156 -1.38 18.78 27.88
CA PRO A 156 -2.80 18.54 27.60
C PRO A 156 -3.04 17.34 26.67
N LEU A 157 -2.13 17.04 25.74
CA LEU A 157 -2.25 15.85 24.87
C LEU A 157 -2.07 14.56 25.67
N ARG A 158 -1.14 14.56 26.64
CA ARG A 158 -0.86 13.41 27.51
C ARG A 158 -2.00 13.14 28.49
N ALA A 159 -2.68 14.17 28.95
CA ALA A 159 -3.87 14.05 29.80
C ALA A 159 -5.15 13.71 29.00
N GLY A 160 -5.11 13.81 27.67
CA GLY A 160 -6.28 13.83 26.80
C GLY A 160 -6.93 15.21 26.77
N ILE A 161 -7.34 15.64 25.59
CA ILE A 161 -7.77 17.02 25.31
C ILE A 161 -9.17 17.03 24.72
N GLU A 162 -9.96 18.05 25.04
CA GLU A 162 -11.26 18.29 24.41
C GLU A 162 -11.11 19.26 23.24
N VAL A 163 -11.61 18.87 22.07
CA VAL A 163 -11.51 19.65 20.85
C VAL A 163 -12.85 19.59 20.12
N GLU A 164 -13.45 20.75 19.83
CA GLU A 164 -14.73 20.85 19.11
C GLU A 164 -15.86 20.00 19.74
N GLY A 165 -15.93 19.93 21.08
CA GLY A 165 -16.93 19.14 21.82
C GLY A 165 -16.66 17.63 21.84
N GLU A 166 -15.49 17.19 21.37
CA GLU A 166 -15.07 15.80 21.36
C GLU A 166 -13.84 15.61 22.27
N ARG A 167 -13.93 14.68 23.23
CA ARG A 167 -12.78 14.33 24.09
C ARG A 167 -11.89 13.29 23.39
N PHE A 168 -10.66 13.67 23.09
CA PHE A 168 -9.61 12.76 22.66
C PHE A 168 -8.93 12.10 23.87
N LYS A 169 -8.59 10.83 23.70
CA LYS A 169 -7.86 10.04 24.69
C LYS A 169 -6.43 10.57 24.86
N PRO A 170 -5.81 10.27 26.01
CA PRO A 170 -4.37 10.44 26.21
C PRO A 170 -3.53 9.97 25.02
N MET A 171 -2.62 10.84 24.57
CA MET A 171 -1.65 10.54 23.52
C MET A 171 -0.25 10.46 24.12
N GLU A 172 0.57 9.55 23.60
CA GLU A 172 2.02 9.69 23.77
C GLU A 172 2.43 10.95 22.98
N ALA A 173 3.08 11.90 23.62
CA ALA A 173 3.57 13.11 22.97
C ALA A 173 4.97 13.43 23.48
N ARG A 174 5.91 13.69 22.57
CA ARG A 174 7.30 14.01 22.88
C ARG A 174 7.85 15.04 21.90
N LEU A 175 8.57 16.03 22.39
CA LEU A 175 9.37 16.93 21.57
C LEU A 175 10.67 16.22 21.16
N ASP A 176 10.87 16.03 19.85
CA ASP A 176 12.08 15.39 19.36
C ASP A 176 13.22 16.40 19.20
N ARG A 177 12.92 17.54 18.56
CA ARG A 177 13.90 18.61 18.31
C ARG A 177 13.21 19.89 17.83
N LEU A 178 13.85 21.02 18.12
CA LEU A 178 13.57 22.30 17.46
C LEU A 178 14.41 22.43 16.19
N GLN A 179 13.86 23.06 15.15
CA GLN A 179 14.51 23.27 13.87
C GLN A 179 14.05 24.61 13.26
N GLY A 180 14.73 25.69 13.63
CA GLY A 180 14.35 27.05 13.26
C GLY A 180 12.95 27.40 13.77
N ALA A 181 12.08 27.91 12.89
CA ALA A 181 10.68 28.23 13.22
C ALA A 181 9.74 27.00 13.28
N ASN A 182 10.29 25.78 13.35
CA ASN A 182 9.51 24.55 13.40
C ASN A 182 10.01 23.64 14.53
N ALA A 183 9.16 22.72 14.95
CA ALA A 183 9.52 21.62 15.83
C ALA A 183 9.11 20.28 15.23
N TRP A 184 9.86 19.24 15.58
CA TRP A 184 9.51 17.86 15.31
C TRP A 184 9.03 17.20 16.59
N LEU A 185 7.91 16.50 16.50
CA LEU A 185 7.25 15.79 17.58
C LEU A 185 7.05 14.34 17.18
N THR A 186 7.13 13.43 18.16
CA THR A 186 6.64 12.07 18.01
C THR A 186 5.35 11.92 18.82
N LEU A 187 4.29 11.48 18.14
CA LEU A 187 2.98 11.23 18.75
C LEU A 187 2.58 9.76 18.65
N GLY A 188 1.95 9.21 19.67
CA GLY A 188 1.40 7.86 19.70
C GLY A 188 -0.08 7.88 20.09
N LEU A 189 -0.93 7.28 19.26
CA LEU A 189 -2.38 7.25 19.46
C LEU A 189 -2.92 5.83 19.34
N ARG A 190 -3.90 5.47 20.18
CA ARG A 190 -4.59 4.17 20.14
C ARG A 190 -5.98 4.25 19.54
N GLU A 191 -6.49 5.45 19.31
CA GLU A 191 -7.68 5.71 18.52
C GLU A 191 -7.31 6.26 17.12
N GLY A 192 -8.32 6.65 16.34
CA GLY A 192 -8.14 7.05 14.95
C GLY A 192 -9.30 7.92 14.48
N ARG A 193 -9.59 9.00 15.23
CA ARG A 193 -10.66 9.94 14.92
C ARG A 193 -10.30 10.78 13.70
N ASN A 194 -11.29 11.41 13.08
CA ASN A 194 -11.05 12.23 11.89
C ASN A 194 -10.07 13.36 12.22
N ARG A 195 -8.95 13.42 11.48
CA ARG A 195 -7.93 14.48 11.58
C ARG A 195 -7.43 14.77 13.01
N GLU A 196 -7.46 13.76 13.88
CA GLU A 196 -7.28 13.88 15.33
C GLU A 196 -6.02 14.66 15.73
N ILE A 197 -4.85 14.27 15.19
CA ILE A 197 -3.57 14.95 15.47
C ILE A 197 -3.61 16.43 15.06
N ARG A 198 -4.21 16.74 13.91
CA ARG A 198 -4.24 18.13 13.41
C ARG A 198 -5.17 18.99 14.24
N ARG A 199 -6.30 18.43 14.67
CA ARG A 199 -7.26 19.10 15.56
C ARG A 199 -6.66 19.32 16.95
N ALA A 200 -6.06 18.28 17.54
CA ALA A 200 -5.40 18.36 18.83
C ALA A 200 -4.25 19.37 18.86
N MET A 201 -3.40 19.39 17.83
CA MET A 201 -2.33 20.39 17.70
C MET A 201 -2.88 21.81 17.49
N GLY A 202 -3.95 21.95 16.69
CA GLY A 202 -4.62 23.23 16.48
C GLY A 202 -5.19 23.83 17.76
N ALA A 203 -5.73 23.00 18.66
CA ALA A 203 -6.19 23.42 19.98
C ALA A 203 -5.06 23.96 20.89
N LEU A 204 -3.81 23.54 20.64
CA LEU A 204 -2.62 24.09 21.29
C LEU A 204 -2.02 25.30 20.55
N GLY A 205 -2.69 25.82 19.52
CA GLY A 205 -2.18 26.91 18.68
C GLY A 205 -1.05 26.49 17.72
N LEU A 206 -0.81 25.19 17.54
CA LEU A 206 0.25 24.66 16.69
C LEU A 206 -0.29 24.24 15.32
N VAL A 207 0.38 24.69 14.25
CA VAL A 207 0.01 24.33 12.87
C VAL A 207 0.85 23.16 12.38
N VAL A 208 0.20 22.05 12.00
CA VAL A 208 0.86 20.85 11.47
C VAL A 208 1.20 21.03 9.99
N ASN A 209 2.48 21.12 9.68
CA ASN A 209 3.01 21.28 8.33
C ASN A 209 3.26 19.92 7.65
N ARG A 210 3.69 18.91 8.41
CA ARG A 210 3.97 17.56 7.89
C ARG A 210 3.53 16.51 8.90
N LEU A 211 2.91 15.44 8.43
CA LEU A 211 2.40 14.36 9.27
C LEU A 211 2.69 13.01 8.61
N ILE A 212 3.57 12.24 9.24
CA ILE A 212 4.06 10.96 8.73
C ILE A 212 3.67 9.86 9.71
N ARG A 213 2.88 8.87 9.31
CA ARG A 213 2.69 7.68 10.14
C ARG A 213 3.92 6.78 10.01
N ILE A 214 4.63 6.57 11.11
CA ILE A 214 5.88 5.79 11.12
C ILE A 214 5.69 4.36 11.61
N SER A 215 4.62 4.08 12.35
CA SER A 215 4.27 2.70 12.74
C SER A 215 2.77 2.51 12.93
N TYR A 216 2.33 1.27 12.78
CA TYR A 216 0.99 0.79 13.11
C TYR A 216 1.14 -0.53 13.87
N GLY A 217 0.94 -0.52 15.17
CA GLY A 217 1.21 -1.67 16.03
C GLY A 217 2.67 -2.14 15.88
N PRO A 218 2.92 -3.42 15.56
CA PRO A 218 4.27 -3.96 15.39
C PRO A 218 4.89 -3.61 14.03
N PHE A 219 4.09 -3.12 13.08
CA PHE A 219 4.53 -2.81 11.73
C PHE A 219 5.15 -1.40 11.67
N ARG A 220 6.37 -1.32 11.17
CA ARG A 220 7.13 -0.05 11.05
C ARG A 220 7.30 0.34 9.59
N LEU A 221 7.31 1.64 9.31
CA LEU A 221 7.61 2.17 7.98
C LEU A 221 9.03 1.79 7.53
N GLY A 222 10.01 1.89 8.43
CA GLY A 222 11.40 1.56 8.13
C GLY A 222 12.01 2.52 7.11
N GLU A 223 12.79 1.97 6.19
CA GLU A 223 13.50 2.71 5.13
C GLU A 223 12.72 2.80 3.81
N LEU A 224 11.48 2.29 3.80
CA LEU A 224 10.60 2.29 2.64
C LEU A 224 10.40 3.73 2.14
N LYS A 225 10.72 4.00 0.87
CA LYS A 225 10.60 5.35 0.29
C LYS A 225 9.15 5.66 -0.09
N PRO A 226 8.76 6.94 -0.19
CA PRO A 226 7.42 7.32 -0.64
C PRO A 226 7.06 6.64 -1.97
N GLY A 227 5.88 6.02 -2.03
CA GLY A 227 5.41 5.25 -3.18
C GLY A 227 5.79 3.77 -3.18
N GLU A 228 6.81 3.37 -2.41
CA GLU A 228 7.24 1.96 -2.37
C GLU A 228 6.26 1.10 -1.56
N VAL A 229 6.10 -0.14 -2.03
CA VAL A 229 5.28 -1.18 -1.40
C VAL A 229 6.16 -2.40 -1.14
N GLU A 230 6.06 -2.98 0.04
CA GLU A 230 6.82 -4.17 0.43
C GLU A 230 5.94 -5.18 1.16
N GLU A 231 5.98 -6.44 0.74
CA GLU A 231 5.24 -7.51 1.40
C GLU A 231 5.87 -7.91 2.74
N ILE A 232 5.03 -8.09 3.76
CA ILE A 232 5.43 -8.67 5.03
C ILE A 232 5.37 -10.19 4.91
N LYS A 233 6.51 -10.85 5.15
CA LYS A 233 6.61 -12.31 5.12
C LYS A 233 5.54 -12.97 6.01
N GLY A 234 4.84 -13.96 5.48
CA GLY A 234 3.71 -14.62 6.17
C GLY A 234 4.02 -15.17 7.56
N ARG A 235 5.25 -15.62 7.81
CA ARG A 235 5.69 -16.03 9.17
C ARG A 235 5.61 -14.88 10.17
N ILE A 236 6.15 -13.71 9.81
CA ILE A 236 6.17 -12.50 10.63
C ILE A 236 4.73 -12.02 10.84
N LEU A 237 3.91 -12.06 9.79
CA LEU A 237 2.50 -11.71 9.87
C LEU A 237 1.75 -12.55 10.92
N ARG A 238 1.90 -13.88 10.87
CA ARG A 238 1.25 -14.78 11.82
C ARG A 238 1.72 -14.56 13.25
N GLU A 239 3.03 -14.45 13.45
CA GLU A 239 3.64 -14.18 14.76
C GLU A 239 3.14 -12.85 15.35
N GLN A 240 3.15 -11.78 14.55
CA GLN A 240 2.74 -10.45 15.00
C GLN A 240 1.23 -10.31 15.21
N LEU A 241 0.42 -11.11 14.52
CA LEU A 241 -1.01 -11.17 14.72
C LEU A 241 -1.42 -12.23 15.76
N GLY A 242 -0.50 -13.02 16.32
CA GLY A 242 -0.87 -14.14 17.20
C GLY A 242 -1.84 -15.11 16.52
N LEU A 243 -1.65 -15.36 15.23
CA LEU A 243 -2.34 -16.42 14.49
C LEU A 243 -1.52 -17.70 14.67
N GLU A 244 -2.18 -18.81 15.02
CA GLU A 244 -1.53 -20.11 15.14
C GLU A 244 -0.76 -20.42 13.86
N SER A 245 0.51 -20.80 14.01
CA SER A 245 1.28 -21.31 12.88
C SER A 245 0.79 -22.73 12.64
N PRO A 246 0.40 -23.13 11.41
CA PRO A 246 0.33 -24.55 11.13
C PRO A 246 1.72 -25.11 11.42
N GLU A 247 1.77 -26.15 12.24
CA GLU A 247 3.00 -26.92 12.44
C GLU A 247 3.53 -27.25 11.04
N PRO A 248 4.84 -27.04 10.77
CA PRO A 248 5.39 -27.50 9.51
C PRO A 248 5.05 -28.99 9.40
N PRO A 249 4.57 -29.49 8.25
CA PRO A 249 4.32 -30.91 8.11
C PRO A 249 5.62 -31.62 8.48
N VAL A 250 5.54 -32.47 9.51
CA VAL A 250 6.60 -33.39 9.90
C VAL A 250 6.69 -34.45 8.79
N GLY A 251 7.26 -34.04 7.67
CA GLY A 251 7.63 -34.89 6.56
C GLY A 251 9.05 -35.36 6.79
N THR A 252 9.19 -36.65 7.08
CA THR A 252 10.45 -37.39 7.06
C THR A 252 11.09 -37.27 5.67
N ALA A 253 11.88 -36.22 5.46
CA ALA A 253 12.75 -36.12 4.30
C ALA A 253 13.89 -37.14 4.48
N GLN A 254 13.68 -38.36 3.98
CA GLN A 254 14.78 -39.29 3.75
C GLN A 254 15.79 -38.59 2.83
N ALA A 255 16.98 -38.38 3.37
CA ALA A 255 18.10 -37.78 2.67
C ALA A 255 18.44 -38.63 1.43
N ARG A 256 18.20 -38.08 0.24
CA ARG A 256 18.80 -38.62 -0.99
C ARG A 256 20.32 -38.40 -0.92
N PRO A 257 21.16 -39.42 -1.14
CA PRO A 257 22.60 -39.25 -1.05
C PRO A 257 23.11 -38.36 -2.18
N LYS A 258 23.96 -37.40 -1.82
CA LYS A 258 24.65 -36.51 -2.76
C LYS A 258 25.58 -37.34 -3.66
N ARG A 259 25.31 -37.37 -4.97
CA ARG A 259 26.28 -37.85 -5.97
C ARG A 259 27.48 -36.89 -5.99
N GLY A 260 28.68 -37.42 -5.74
CA GLY A 260 29.95 -36.70 -5.81
C GLY A 260 30.35 -36.31 -7.24
N PRO A 261 31.37 -35.44 -7.39
CA PRO A 261 31.74 -34.87 -8.68
C PRO A 261 32.43 -35.89 -9.58
N GLY A 262 31.88 -36.08 -10.77
CA GLY A 262 32.35 -37.02 -11.79
C GLY A 262 33.71 -36.64 -12.37
N ARG A 263 34.63 -37.60 -12.30
CA ARG A 263 36.00 -37.62 -12.82
C ARG A 263 35.99 -37.73 -14.36
N LYS A 264 36.81 -36.92 -15.05
CA LYS A 264 37.10 -37.05 -16.49
C LYS A 264 37.83 -38.37 -16.78
N PRO A 265 37.54 -39.06 -17.89
CA PRO A 265 38.48 -40.01 -18.49
C PRO A 265 39.07 -39.45 -19.79
N GLY A 266 40.40 -39.57 -19.94
CA GLY A 266 41.11 -39.34 -21.19
C GLY A 266 41.42 -40.66 -21.93
N ALA A 267 41.55 -40.55 -23.27
CA ALA A 267 42.53 -41.18 -24.19
C ALA A 267 42.69 -42.72 -24.15
N THR A 268 42.80 -43.57 -25.20
CA THR A 268 42.90 -43.63 -26.71
C THR A 268 42.82 -45.16 -27.07
N PRO A 269 43.14 -45.76 -28.26
CA PRO A 269 43.58 -45.25 -29.58
C PRO A 269 42.99 -45.94 -30.85
N GLY A 270 43.24 -45.36 -32.04
CA GLY A 270 43.40 -46.14 -33.29
C GLY A 270 42.90 -45.50 -34.58
N GLY A 271 43.81 -45.17 -35.51
CA GLY A 271 43.50 -45.02 -36.94
C GLY A 271 44.03 -43.74 -37.64
N LYS A 272 45.12 -43.87 -38.39
CA LYS A 272 45.62 -42.98 -39.48
C LYS A 272 45.83 -43.89 -40.72
N PRO A 273 46.12 -43.42 -41.97
CA PRO A 273 46.41 -42.05 -42.45
C PRO A 273 45.70 -41.71 -43.80
N THR A 274 45.71 -40.49 -44.36
CA THR A 274 46.76 -39.91 -45.22
C THR A 274 46.23 -38.59 -45.85
N GLY A 275 47.12 -37.63 -46.14
CA GLY A 275 46.83 -36.44 -46.94
C GLY A 275 47.38 -35.11 -46.37
N LYS A 276 48.52 -34.65 -46.88
CA LYS A 276 49.18 -33.34 -46.66
C LYS A 276 49.31 -32.66 -48.06
N PRO A 277 49.82 -31.41 -48.20
CA PRO A 277 49.61 -30.17 -47.45
C PRO A 277 49.51 -28.91 -48.37
N SER A 278 49.15 -27.73 -47.84
CA SER A 278 49.63 -26.40 -48.31
C SER A 278 49.08 -25.31 -47.37
N ARG A 279 49.87 -24.72 -46.46
CA ARG A 279 50.83 -23.59 -46.57
C ARG A 279 50.18 -22.26 -46.13
N ALA A 280 50.66 -21.72 -45.01
CA ALA A 280 50.33 -20.41 -44.39
C ALA A 280 51.09 -19.25 -45.11
N PRO A 281 51.10 -17.95 -44.68
CA PRO A 281 50.55 -17.33 -43.45
C PRO A 281 49.98 -15.87 -43.55
N ASN A 282 49.49 -15.38 -42.40
CA ASN A 282 49.45 -13.99 -41.90
C ASN A 282 48.71 -12.85 -42.64
N ALA A 283 47.71 -12.25 -41.98
CA ALA A 283 47.81 -10.93 -41.31
C ALA A 283 46.44 -10.43 -40.79
N ARG A 284 46.45 -9.85 -39.58
CA ARG A 284 45.44 -8.94 -38.98
C ARG A 284 46.27 -7.79 -38.33
N PRO A 285 45.71 -6.65 -37.88
CA PRO A 285 44.31 -6.19 -37.92
C PRO A 285 44.15 -4.69 -38.32
N GLY A 286 42.92 -4.23 -38.57
CA GLY A 286 42.60 -2.80 -38.71
C GLY A 286 41.11 -2.52 -38.45
N ALA A 287 40.84 -1.53 -37.62
CA ALA A 287 39.61 -1.36 -36.84
C ALA A 287 38.50 -0.52 -37.53
N LYS A 288 37.24 -0.77 -37.12
CA LYS A 288 36.10 0.19 -37.09
C LYS A 288 35.94 0.69 -35.64
N PRO A 289 35.05 1.65 -35.27
CA PRO A 289 34.12 2.50 -36.04
C PRO A 289 34.17 3.99 -35.62
N GLY A 290 33.44 4.88 -36.31
CA GLY A 290 33.19 6.23 -35.81
C GLY A 290 32.03 6.93 -36.52
N GLY A 291 30.96 7.19 -35.78
CA GLY A 291 29.81 8.01 -36.20
C GLY A 291 29.56 9.18 -35.25
N LYS A 292 28.94 10.23 -35.82
CA LYS A 292 28.38 11.49 -35.27
C LYS A 292 29.37 12.65 -34.98
N PRO A 293 28.89 13.92 -34.87
CA PRO A 293 27.54 14.48 -35.09
C PRO A 293 27.46 15.73 -36.01
N GLY A 294 26.29 15.94 -36.63
CA GLY A 294 25.92 17.14 -37.39
C GLY A 294 25.48 18.33 -36.52
N ALA A 295 25.68 19.52 -37.08
CA ALA A 295 25.70 20.83 -36.43
C ALA A 295 24.32 21.48 -36.20
N LYS A 296 24.34 22.48 -35.30
CA LYS A 296 23.29 23.43 -34.92
C LYS A 296 22.72 24.22 -36.11
N PRO A 297 21.46 24.69 -36.05
CA PRO A 297 20.99 25.79 -36.88
C PRO A 297 20.98 27.13 -36.11
N ASP A 298 21.45 28.18 -36.77
CA ASP A 298 21.35 29.58 -36.35
C ASP A 298 19.98 30.20 -36.69
N PRO A 299 19.61 31.32 -36.05
CA PRO A 299 18.26 31.89 -36.11
C PRO A 299 18.09 32.95 -37.21
N LYS A 300 16.84 33.22 -37.61
CA LYS A 300 16.46 34.42 -38.36
C LYS A 300 15.30 35.19 -37.71
N PRO A 301 15.19 36.51 -37.95
CA PRO A 301 14.56 37.46 -37.04
C PRO A 301 13.22 38.03 -37.55
N GLY A 302 12.44 38.60 -36.62
CA GLY A 302 11.59 39.77 -36.88
C GLY A 302 10.09 39.61 -36.59
N ALA A 303 9.61 40.26 -35.53
CA ALA A 303 8.49 41.24 -35.58
C ALA A 303 8.16 41.75 -34.17
N ARG A 304 8.14 43.08 -34.02
CA ARG A 304 7.70 43.85 -32.84
C ARG A 304 6.17 44.02 -32.82
N ALA A 305 5.68 44.36 -31.63
CA ALA A 305 4.42 45.03 -31.23
C ALA A 305 3.52 44.09 -30.40
N GLY A 306 2.96 44.45 -29.25
CA GLY A 306 2.82 45.72 -28.56
C GLY A 306 2.08 45.49 -27.23
N SER A 307 2.16 46.49 -26.36
CA SER A 307 1.64 46.54 -24.98
C SER A 307 0.15 46.19 -24.81
N ALA A 308 -0.21 45.62 -23.65
CA ALA A 308 -1.26 46.19 -22.80
C ALA A 308 -1.30 45.53 -21.40
N ARG A 309 -0.88 46.30 -20.40
CA ARG A 309 -1.32 46.14 -19.00
C ARG A 309 -2.85 46.25 -18.95
N ARG A 310 -3.54 45.30 -18.31
CA ARG A 310 -4.91 45.51 -17.83
C ARG A 310 -4.93 45.57 -16.30
N LYS A 311 -5.43 46.71 -15.82
CA LYS A 311 -5.67 47.10 -14.43
C LYS A 311 -6.76 46.23 -13.79
N ALA A 312 -6.59 45.98 -12.50
CA ALA A 312 -7.62 45.44 -11.61
C ALA A 312 -8.79 46.43 -11.43
N PRO A 313 -10.04 45.96 -11.28
CA PRO A 313 -11.13 46.80 -10.82
C PRO A 313 -11.15 46.91 -9.28
N ALA A 314 -11.40 48.14 -8.81
CA ALA A 314 -11.47 48.54 -7.42
C ALA A 314 -12.76 48.05 -6.71
N ARG A 315 -12.64 47.83 -5.40
CA ARG A 315 -13.76 47.56 -4.47
C ARG A 315 -14.60 48.82 -4.23
N PRO A 316 -15.93 48.74 -4.10
CA PRO A 316 -16.73 49.80 -3.48
C PRO A 316 -16.67 49.71 -1.94
N ARG A 317 -16.61 50.89 -1.31
CA ARG A 317 -16.69 51.14 0.14
C ARG A 317 -18.14 51.02 0.66
N PRO A 318 -18.35 50.84 1.98
CA PRO A 318 -19.65 50.56 2.56
C PRO A 318 -20.51 51.83 2.74
N GLU A 319 -21.80 51.71 2.47
CA GLU A 319 -22.80 52.68 2.93
C GLU A 319 -23.06 52.50 4.42
N ARG A 320 -23.03 53.63 5.15
CA ARG A 320 -23.64 53.78 6.47
C ARG A 320 -25.05 54.34 6.26
N GLY A 321 -26.05 53.70 6.84
CA GLY A 321 -27.43 54.20 6.88
C GLY A 321 -28.15 53.67 8.11
N ARG A 322 -28.31 54.59 9.08
CA ARG A 322 -29.26 54.68 10.23
C ARG A 322 -29.78 53.41 10.89
#